data_AF-A0A4U5LWH4-F1
#
_entry.id   AF-A0A4U5LWH4-F1
#
_cell.length_a   1.000
_cell.length_b   1.000
_cell.length_c   1.000
_cell.angle_alpha   90.00
_cell.angle_beta   90.00
_cell.angle_gamma   90.00
#
_symmetry.space_group_name_H-M   'P 1'
#
loop_
_entity.id
_entity.type
_entity.pdbx_description
1 polymer ?
#
loop_
_entity_poly.entity_id
_entity_poly.type
_entity_poly.pdbx_seq_one_letter_code
_entity_poly.pdbx_strand_id
1 'polypeptide(L)'
;MADLNFLGDADDPFLCLKKPIKDLSVKELVRYRIHEFWQIPKDHMTKLMVRVQDWEEKMVPLLDDELERREFRIHDYGSEILEKFHNLGEEKTFIDVVQGVERHEVSRYFLSALMLTNTYNVKTQDDAEVLGLEGAVNTMKMQFLKKERHHECFEAEGNFLQGHSQA
;
A
#
# COMPACT_ATOMS: atom_id res chain seq x y z
N MET A 1 -1.79 3.53 10.29
CA MET A 1 -1.64 3.94 11.70
C MET A 1 -0.19 4.31 11.99
N ALA A 2 0.19 5.59 11.87
CA ALA A 2 1.17 6.14 12.80
C ALA A 2 0.65 5.70 14.16
N ASP A 3 1.44 4.90 14.86
CA ASP A 3 1.02 4.22 16.08
C ASP A 3 0.41 5.25 17.05
N LEU A 4 -0.91 5.43 16.98
CA LEU A 4 -1.69 6.37 17.80
C LEU A 4 -1.71 5.88 19.25
N ASN A 5 -1.16 4.68 19.53
CA ASN A 5 -0.71 4.28 20.87
C ASN A 5 0.40 5.18 21.43
N PHE A 6 0.94 6.14 20.65
CA PHE A 6 1.79 7.20 21.18
C PHE A 6 1.00 8.24 22.00
N LEU A 7 -0.27 8.48 21.67
CA LEU A 7 -1.13 9.45 22.36
C LEU A 7 -1.89 8.87 23.56
N GLY A 8 -1.84 7.54 23.73
CA GLY A 8 -2.50 6.87 24.85
C GLY A 8 -4.02 6.84 24.71
N ASP A 9 -4.64 5.88 25.39
CA ASP A 9 -6.09 5.80 25.55
C ASP A 9 -6.64 7.10 26.19
N ALA A 10 -7.90 7.46 25.94
CA ALA A 10 -8.51 8.61 26.62
C ALA A 10 -8.65 8.37 28.15
N ASP A 11 -8.67 7.09 28.56
CA ASP A 11 -8.57 6.64 29.95
C ASP A 11 -7.13 6.29 30.37
N ASP A 12 -6.12 6.72 29.61
CA ASP A 12 -4.72 6.43 29.90
C ASP A 12 -4.33 7.02 31.28
N PRO A 13 -3.93 6.18 32.26
CA PRO A 13 -3.54 6.62 33.58
C PRO A 13 -2.36 7.60 33.61
N PHE A 14 -1.68 7.82 32.48
CA PHE A 14 -0.54 8.71 32.31
C PHE A 14 -0.92 10.14 31.84
N LEU A 15 -2.21 10.44 31.62
CA LEU A 15 -2.74 11.82 31.51
C LEU A 15 -2.61 12.60 32.83
N CYS A 16 -2.44 11.88 33.93
CA CYS A 16 -2.11 12.42 35.24
C CYS A 16 -0.67 12.06 35.57
N LEU A 17 0.18 13.07 35.81
CA LEU A 17 1.56 12.85 36.28
C LEU A 17 1.53 12.10 37.62
N LYS A 18 1.68 10.77 37.59
CA LYS A 18 1.75 9.92 38.80
C LYS A 18 3.06 10.11 39.57
N LYS A 19 4.05 10.73 38.95
CA LYS A 19 5.38 11.05 39.49
C LYS A 19 5.72 12.51 39.20
N PRO A 20 6.51 13.17 40.06
CA PRO A 20 7.00 14.51 39.76
C PRO A 20 7.91 14.51 38.54
N ILE A 21 7.92 15.62 37.79
CA ILE A 21 8.61 15.78 36.49
C ILE A 21 10.09 15.36 36.53
N LYS A 22 10.75 15.55 37.67
CA LYS A 22 12.18 15.27 37.87
C LYS A 22 12.52 13.78 37.87
N ASP A 23 11.54 12.92 38.13
CA ASP A 23 11.72 11.47 38.27
C ASP A 23 11.20 10.71 37.02
N LEU A 24 10.80 11.44 35.98
CA LEU A 24 10.35 10.88 34.71
C LEU A 24 11.54 10.48 33.84
N SER A 25 11.40 9.36 33.14
CA SER A 25 12.25 9.03 32.01
C SER A 25 12.08 10.09 30.91
N VAL A 26 13.14 10.31 30.12
CA VAL A 26 13.10 11.20 28.94
C VAL A 26 11.93 10.86 28.02
N LYS A 27 11.64 9.56 27.82
CA LYS A 27 10.52 9.10 27.00
C LYS A 27 9.16 9.54 27.57
N GLU A 28 9.00 9.48 28.89
CA GLU A 28 7.75 9.87 29.58
C GLU A 28 7.57 11.38 29.55
N LEU A 29 8.65 12.15 29.77
CA LEU A 29 8.63 13.61 29.70
C LEU A 29 8.27 14.12 28.29
N VAL A 30 8.87 13.53 27.26
CA VAL A 30 8.59 13.87 25.86
C VAL A 30 7.12 13.59 25.53
N ARG A 31 6.61 12.42 25.92
CA ARG A 31 5.18 12.07 25.72
C ARG A 31 4.24 13.03 26.43
N TYR A 32 4.50 13.36 27.69
CA TYR A 32 3.69 14.32 28.44
C TYR A 32 3.67 15.70 27.77
N ARG A 33 4.85 16.22 27.36
CA ARG A 33 4.94 17.54 26.74
C ARG A 33 4.28 17.60 25.37
N ILE A 34 4.33 16.50 24.61
CA ILE A 34 3.61 16.36 23.35
C ILE A 34 2.10 16.37 23.61
N HIS A 35 1.60 15.60 24.57
CA HIS A 35 0.17 15.63 24.92
C HIS A 35 -0.30 17.02 25.34
N GLU A 36 0.43 17.69 26.24
CA GLU A 36 0.12 19.06 26.66
C GLU A 36 0.07 20.02 25.47
N PHE A 37 1.01 19.90 24.52
CA PHE A 37 1.03 20.72 23.30
C PHE A 37 -0.24 20.57 22.46
N TRP A 38 -0.77 19.36 22.33
CA TRP A 38 -2.00 19.08 21.58
C TRP A 38 -3.28 19.59 22.25
N GLN A 39 -3.24 19.88 23.55
CA GLN A 39 -4.37 20.44 24.31
C GLN A 39 -4.35 21.97 24.38
N ILE A 40 -3.31 22.63 23.85
CA ILE A 40 -3.23 24.09 23.84
C ILE A 40 -4.33 24.64 22.92
N PRO A 41 -5.22 25.54 23.40
CA PRO A 41 -6.22 26.15 22.52
C PRO A 41 -5.56 26.94 21.39
N LYS A 42 -6.12 26.86 20.18
CA LYS A 42 -5.58 27.53 18.98
C LYS A 42 -5.36 29.04 19.18
N ASP A 43 -6.16 29.69 20.04
CA ASP A 43 -6.03 31.10 20.40
C ASP A 43 -4.69 31.47 21.09
N HIS A 44 -4.05 30.48 21.72
CA HIS A 44 -2.74 30.63 22.39
C HIS A 44 -1.57 30.13 21.53
N MET A 45 -1.85 29.62 20.32
CA MET A 45 -0.85 29.09 19.41
C MET A 45 -0.34 30.15 18.45
N THR A 46 0.92 30.02 18.04
CA THR A 46 1.43 30.85 16.95
C THR A 46 0.77 30.45 15.61
N LYS A 47 0.70 31.38 14.65
CA LYS A 47 0.17 31.10 13.30
C LYS A 47 0.85 29.91 12.60
N LEU A 48 2.12 29.65 12.90
CA LEU A 48 2.82 28.48 12.36
C LEU A 48 2.30 27.19 13.01
N MET A 49 2.15 27.19 14.34
CA MET A 49 1.65 26.03 15.08
C MET A 49 0.22 25.65 14.65
N VAL A 50 -0.67 26.61 14.48
CA VAL A 50 -2.04 26.34 13.97
C VAL A 50 -2.00 25.66 12.60
N ARG A 51 -1.17 26.15 11.67
CA ARG A 51 -1.04 25.54 10.34
C ARG A 51 -0.46 24.13 10.37
N VAL A 52 0.49 23.87 11.27
CA VAL A 52 1.07 22.54 11.45
C VAL A 52 0.01 21.59 11.99
N GLN A 53 -0.72 22.00 13.03
CA GLN A 53 -1.83 21.22 13.59
C GLN A 53 -2.92 20.94 12.54
N ASP A 54 -3.36 21.95 11.77
CA ASP A 54 -4.37 21.75 10.72
C ASP A 54 -3.88 20.78 9.62
N TRP A 55 -2.58 20.81 9.32
CA TRP A 55 -1.96 19.85 8.38
C TRP A 55 -1.92 18.44 8.99
N GLU A 56 -1.54 18.29 10.25
CA GLU A 56 -1.50 17.00 10.96
C GLU A 56 -2.91 16.39 11.10
N GLU A 57 -3.91 17.19 11.52
CA GLU A 57 -5.33 16.79 11.60
C GLU A 57 -5.85 16.28 10.25
N LYS A 58 -5.36 16.82 9.13
CA LYS A 58 -5.73 16.38 7.78
C LYS A 58 -4.93 15.18 7.28
N MET A 59 -3.62 15.14 7.56
CA MET A 59 -2.72 14.18 6.94
C MET A 59 -2.61 12.86 7.71
N VAL A 60 -2.65 12.90 9.04
CA VAL A 60 -2.59 11.69 9.87
C VAL A 60 -3.66 10.66 9.46
N PRO A 61 -4.95 11.00 9.31
CA PRO A 61 -5.94 10.01 8.88
C PRO A 61 -5.65 9.44 7.48
N LEU A 62 -5.16 10.26 6.54
CA LEU A 62 -4.80 9.79 5.19
C LEU A 62 -3.59 8.84 5.20
N LEU A 63 -2.60 9.13 6.04
CA LEU A 63 -1.44 8.27 6.26
C LEU A 63 -1.86 6.99 6.98
N ASP A 64 -2.82 7.08 7.89
CA ASP A 64 -3.31 5.93 8.62
C ASP A 64 -4.03 4.95 7.71
N ASP A 65 -4.94 5.46 6.87
CA ASP A 65 -5.61 4.72 5.82
C ASP A 65 -4.61 4.07 4.85
N GLU A 66 -3.55 4.77 4.43
CA GLU A 66 -2.56 4.20 3.51
C GLU A 66 -1.69 3.12 4.18
N LEU A 67 -1.37 3.28 5.47
CA LEU A 67 -0.61 2.28 6.23
C LEU A 67 -1.42 1.01 6.51
N GLU A 68 -2.75 1.10 6.55
CA GLU A 68 -3.62 -0.07 6.63
C GLU A 68 -3.72 -0.81 5.29
N ARG A 69 -3.44 -0.14 4.17
CA ARG A 69 -3.45 -0.78 2.85
C ARG A 69 -2.31 -1.78 2.74
N ARG A 70 -2.59 -2.83 1.96
CA ARG A 70 -1.62 -3.85 1.57
C ARG A 70 -0.39 -3.21 0.91
N GLU A 71 0.80 -3.73 1.23
CA GLU A 71 2.04 -3.41 0.50
C GLU A 71 1.93 -3.79 -0.98
N PHE A 72 2.39 -2.91 -1.87
CA PHE A 72 2.38 -3.21 -3.30
C PHE A 72 3.47 -4.24 -3.65
N ARG A 73 3.07 -5.47 -3.92
CA ARG A 73 3.93 -6.55 -4.42
C ARG A 73 3.51 -6.97 -5.81
N ILE A 74 4.20 -6.45 -6.82
CA ILE A 74 3.83 -6.60 -8.24
C ILE A 74 3.62 -8.05 -8.67
N HIS A 75 4.36 -8.99 -8.10
CA HIS A 75 4.20 -10.42 -8.37
C HIS A 75 2.90 -10.97 -7.80
N ASP A 76 2.47 -10.57 -6.61
CA ASP A 76 1.23 -11.11 -6.03
C ASP A 76 0.00 -10.68 -6.84
N TYR A 77 -0.07 -9.40 -7.22
CA TYR A 77 -1.11 -8.90 -8.14
C TYR A 77 -1.05 -9.60 -9.50
N GLY A 78 0.16 -9.88 -10.00
CA GLY A 78 0.34 -10.69 -11.21
C GLY A 78 -0.27 -12.09 -11.08
N SER A 79 -0.04 -12.77 -9.95
CA SER A 79 -0.65 -14.09 -9.69
C SER A 79 -2.16 -14.01 -9.66
N GLU A 80 -2.72 -13.04 -8.95
CA GLU A 80 -4.17 -12.83 -8.86
C GLU A 80 -4.81 -12.54 -10.22
N ILE A 81 -4.12 -11.81 -11.10
CA ILE A 81 -4.58 -11.61 -12.49
C ILE A 81 -4.60 -12.95 -13.24
N LEU A 82 -3.53 -13.74 -13.14
CA LEU A 82 -3.44 -15.02 -13.84
C LEU A 82 -4.45 -16.05 -13.33
N GLU A 83 -4.82 -16.02 -12.05
CA GLU A 83 -5.86 -16.88 -11.47
C GLU A 83 -7.25 -16.62 -12.05
N LYS A 84 -7.49 -15.42 -12.58
CA LYS A 84 -8.75 -15.08 -13.26
C LYS A 84 -8.87 -15.72 -14.64
N PHE A 85 -7.80 -16.31 -15.18
CA PHE A 85 -7.83 -17.08 -16.44
C PHE A 85 -7.81 -18.58 -16.14
N HIS A 86 -8.73 -19.31 -16.76
CA HIS A 86 -8.88 -20.75 -16.57
C HIS A 86 -8.24 -21.55 -17.71
N ASN A 87 -8.26 -21.02 -18.94
CA ASN A 87 -7.79 -21.72 -20.13
C ASN A 87 -6.75 -20.91 -20.90
N LEU A 88 -5.74 -21.58 -21.47
CA LEU A 88 -4.79 -20.95 -22.37
C LEU A 88 -5.52 -20.39 -23.60
N GLY A 89 -5.18 -19.17 -23.98
CA GLY A 89 -5.82 -18.44 -25.07
C GLY A 89 -7.13 -17.74 -24.70
N GLU A 90 -7.61 -17.88 -23.45
CA GLU A 90 -8.78 -17.14 -22.96
C GLU A 90 -8.55 -15.62 -23.04
N GLU A 91 -9.56 -14.90 -23.51
CA GLU A 91 -9.54 -13.45 -23.66
C GLU A 91 -10.50 -12.82 -22.65
N LYS A 92 -10.02 -11.83 -21.89
CA LYS A 92 -10.82 -11.00 -20.98
C LYS A 92 -10.46 -9.54 -21.14
N THR A 93 -11.40 -8.64 -20.86
CA THR A 93 -11.05 -7.23 -20.75
C THR A 93 -10.39 -6.95 -19.40
N PHE A 94 -9.58 -5.90 -19.33
CA PHE A 94 -9.00 -5.48 -18.05
C PHE A 94 -10.08 -5.14 -17.01
N ILE A 95 -11.20 -4.55 -17.43
CA ILE A 95 -12.33 -4.25 -16.54
C ILE A 95 -12.92 -5.52 -15.92
N ASP A 96 -13.10 -6.59 -16.71
CA ASP A 96 -13.58 -7.87 -16.18
C ASP A 96 -12.62 -8.45 -15.14
N VAL A 97 -11.31 -8.25 -15.36
CA VAL A 97 -10.26 -8.69 -14.44
C VAL A 97 -10.22 -7.84 -13.18
N VAL A 98 -10.59 -6.55 -13.18
CA VAL A 98 -10.60 -5.71 -11.96
C VAL A 98 -11.99 -5.50 -11.36
N GLN A 99 -12.99 -6.26 -11.80
CA GLN A 99 -14.34 -6.14 -11.26
C GLN A 99 -14.35 -6.43 -9.74
N GLY A 100 -14.92 -5.49 -8.97
CA GLY A 100 -15.01 -5.60 -7.50
C GLY A 100 -13.75 -5.15 -6.75
N VAL A 101 -12.70 -4.71 -7.46
CA VAL A 101 -11.47 -4.17 -6.86
C VAL A 101 -11.68 -2.70 -6.46
N GLU A 102 -11.11 -2.29 -5.32
CA GLU A 102 -11.16 -0.91 -4.86
C GLU A 102 -10.41 0.04 -5.80
N ARG A 103 -10.92 1.27 -5.95
CA ARG A 103 -10.42 2.22 -6.96
C ARG A 103 -8.91 2.50 -6.85
N HIS A 104 -8.36 2.51 -5.64
CA HIS A 104 -6.94 2.77 -5.41
C HIS A 104 -6.03 1.58 -5.76
N GLU A 105 -6.60 0.36 -5.86
CA GLU A 105 -5.89 -0.86 -6.25
C GLU A 105 -5.88 -1.07 -7.77
N VAL A 106 -6.82 -0.48 -8.51
CA VAL A 106 -6.93 -0.65 -9.97
C VAL A 106 -5.62 -0.29 -10.69
N SER A 107 -4.95 0.78 -10.28
CA SER A 107 -3.65 1.18 -10.86
C SER A 107 -2.55 0.15 -10.60
N ARG A 108 -2.57 -0.52 -9.45
CA ARG A 108 -1.62 -1.58 -9.06
C ARG A 108 -1.84 -2.85 -9.90
N TYR A 109 -3.10 -3.23 -10.12
CA TYR A 109 -3.44 -4.30 -11.05
C TYR A 109 -3.06 -3.95 -12.49
N PHE A 110 -3.28 -2.71 -12.92
CA PHE A 110 -2.93 -2.28 -14.26
C PHE A 110 -1.43 -2.37 -14.51
N LEU A 111 -0.61 -1.88 -13.58
CA LEU A 111 0.84 -1.99 -13.66
C LEU A 111 1.29 -3.47 -13.70
N SER A 112 0.66 -4.33 -12.91
CA SER A 112 0.97 -5.76 -12.88
C SER A 112 0.58 -6.46 -14.18
N ALA A 113 -0.55 -6.07 -14.79
CA ALA A 113 -0.96 -6.54 -16.12
C ALA A 113 0.06 -6.15 -17.19
N LEU A 114 0.56 -4.90 -17.18
CA LEU A 114 1.61 -4.47 -18.10
C LEU A 114 2.91 -5.26 -17.90
N MET A 115 3.28 -5.57 -16.66
CA MET A 115 4.42 -6.45 -16.39
C MET A 115 4.22 -7.86 -16.95
N LEU A 116 3.03 -8.43 -16.80
CA LEU A 116 2.68 -9.73 -17.40
C LEU A 116 2.73 -9.69 -18.93
N THR A 117 2.38 -8.56 -19.53
CA THR A 117 2.56 -8.35 -20.98
C THR A 117 4.04 -8.34 -21.35
N ASN A 118 4.87 -7.63 -20.59
CA ASN A 118 6.32 -7.56 -20.82
C ASN A 118 7.00 -8.94 -20.67
N THR A 119 6.53 -9.79 -19.75
CA THR A 119 7.04 -11.15 -19.57
C THR A 119 6.37 -12.19 -20.46
N TYR A 120 5.48 -11.75 -21.38
CA TYR A 120 4.75 -12.60 -22.33
C TYR A 120 3.83 -13.64 -21.65
N ASN A 121 3.35 -13.36 -20.45
CA ASN A 121 2.33 -14.16 -19.75
C ASN A 121 0.93 -13.86 -20.30
N VAL A 122 0.70 -12.61 -20.68
CA VAL A 122 -0.53 -12.10 -21.27
C VAL A 122 -0.17 -11.34 -22.54
N LYS A 123 -1.02 -11.38 -23.55
CA LYS A 123 -0.92 -10.52 -24.73
C LYS A 123 -2.01 -9.47 -24.66
N THR A 124 -1.64 -8.20 -24.75
CA THR A 124 -2.61 -7.11 -24.89
C THR A 124 -2.92 -6.85 -26.34
N GLN A 125 -4.19 -6.57 -26.61
CA GLN A 125 -4.66 -6.01 -27.88
C GLN A 125 -5.39 -4.72 -27.53
N ASP A 126 -4.98 -3.62 -28.17
CA ASP A 126 -5.58 -2.30 -27.97
C ASP A 126 -6.28 -1.85 -29.25
N ASP A 127 -7.50 -1.33 -29.07
CA ASP A 127 -8.21 -0.54 -30.07
C ASP A 127 -7.83 0.96 -29.97
N ALA A 128 -6.56 1.24 -29.62
CA ALA A 128 -6.07 2.59 -29.31
C ALA A 128 -6.19 3.57 -30.49
N GLU A 129 -6.14 3.06 -31.72
CA GLU A 129 -6.33 3.87 -32.94
C GLU A 129 -7.76 4.44 -33.05
N VAL A 130 -8.74 3.84 -32.37
CA VAL A 130 -10.17 4.18 -32.49
C VAL A 130 -10.69 4.98 -31.29
N LEU A 131 -10.16 4.76 -30.08
CA LEU A 131 -10.77 5.23 -28.83
C LEU A 131 -9.93 6.22 -28.01
N GLY A 132 -8.66 6.46 -28.38
CA GLY A 132 -7.72 7.26 -27.57
C GLY A 132 -7.30 6.57 -26.26
N LEU A 133 -6.31 7.12 -25.55
CA LEU A 133 -5.66 6.47 -24.40
C LEU A 133 -6.62 6.14 -23.23
N GLU A 134 -7.52 7.06 -22.86
CA GLU A 134 -8.46 6.84 -21.74
C GLU A 134 -9.53 5.79 -22.08
N GLY A 135 -9.98 5.74 -23.33
CA GLY A 135 -10.88 4.70 -23.81
C GLY A 135 -10.18 3.34 -23.89
N ALA A 136 -8.93 3.33 -24.35
CA ALA A 136 -8.12 2.14 -24.57
C ALA A 136 -7.88 1.32 -23.29
N VAL A 137 -7.59 1.96 -22.15
CA VAL A 137 -7.36 1.23 -20.88
C VAL A 137 -8.61 0.45 -20.44
N ASN A 138 -9.79 1.04 -20.62
CA ASN A 138 -11.07 0.41 -20.31
C ASN A 138 -11.44 -0.70 -21.30
N THR A 139 -10.89 -0.66 -22.52
CA THR A 139 -11.12 -1.66 -23.56
C THR A 139 -9.94 -2.60 -23.77
N MET A 140 -8.90 -2.53 -22.93
CA MET A 140 -7.68 -3.33 -23.08
C MET A 140 -8.04 -4.80 -22.99
N LYS A 141 -7.91 -5.52 -24.11
CA LYS A 141 -8.15 -6.96 -24.19
C LYS A 141 -6.88 -7.69 -23.83
N MET A 142 -7.01 -8.69 -22.97
CA MET A 142 -5.93 -9.49 -22.45
C MET A 142 -6.16 -10.95 -22.83
N GLN A 143 -5.25 -11.51 -23.62
CA GLN A 143 -5.24 -12.93 -23.97
C GLN A 143 -4.20 -13.66 -23.13
N PHE A 144 -4.61 -14.72 -22.44
CA PHE A 144 -3.72 -15.52 -21.61
C PHE A 144 -2.81 -16.43 -22.45
N LEU A 145 -1.50 -16.35 -22.24
CA LEU A 145 -0.51 -17.10 -23.03
C LEU A 145 0.19 -18.20 -22.23
N LYS A 146 0.62 -17.92 -21.01
CA LYS A 146 1.35 -18.88 -20.16
C LYS A 146 1.20 -18.57 -18.68
N LYS A 147 1.20 -19.63 -17.87
CA LYS A 147 1.12 -19.53 -16.40
C LYS A 147 2.48 -19.41 -15.72
N GLU A 148 3.52 -20.00 -16.30
CA GLU A 148 4.87 -20.01 -15.74
C GLU A 148 5.47 -18.59 -15.67
N ARG A 149 6.02 -18.24 -14.51
CA ARG A 149 6.61 -16.92 -14.28
C ARG A 149 8.10 -17.04 -14.07
N HIS A 150 8.86 -16.32 -14.89
CA HIS A 150 10.32 -16.48 -14.97
C HIS A 150 11.01 -16.19 -13.64
N HIS A 151 10.50 -15.24 -12.84
CA HIS A 151 11.07 -14.91 -11.53
C HIS A 151 10.91 -16.04 -10.50
N GLU A 152 9.87 -16.88 -10.61
CA GLU A 152 9.71 -18.06 -9.73
C GLU A 152 10.71 -19.16 -10.08
N CYS A 153 11.03 -19.32 -11.38
CA CYS A 153 12.03 -20.27 -11.83
C CYS A 153 13.43 -19.87 -11.32
N PHE A 154 13.79 -18.59 -11.39
CA PHE A 154 15.08 -18.11 -10.88
C PHE A 154 15.21 -18.18 -9.35
N GLU A 155 14.13 -17.91 -8.59
CA GLU A 155 14.15 -18.07 -7.13
C GLU A 155 14.23 -19.54 -6.70
N ALA A 156 13.53 -20.44 -7.40
CA ALA A 156 13.62 -21.88 -7.16
C ALA A 156 15.03 -22.44 -7.46
N GLU A 157 15.68 -21.96 -8.52
CA GLU A 157 17.06 -22.33 -8.86
C GLU A 157 18.10 -21.73 -7.90
N GLY A 158 17.85 -20.52 -7.37
CA GLY A 158 18.71 -19.90 -6.35
C GLY A 158 18.74 -20.67 -5.03
N ASN A 159 17.60 -21.22 -4.60
CA ASN A 159 17.54 -22.13 -3.45
C ASN A 159 18.26 -23.46 -3.68
N PHE A 160 18.40 -23.90 -4.93
CA PHE A 160 19.14 -25.11 -5.27
C PHE A 160 20.65 -24.96 -5.04
N LEU A 161 21.21 -23.75 -5.21
CA LEU A 161 22.62 -23.46 -4.95
C LEU A 161 22.95 -23.32 -3.46
N GLN A 162 21.96 -23.15 -2.59
CA GLN A 162 22.14 -22.96 -1.15
C GLN A 162 22.08 -24.27 -0.33
N GLY A 163 21.89 -25.41 -1.02
CA GLY A 163 21.61 -26.71 -0.41
C GLY A 163 22.77 -27.71 -0.33
N HIS A 164 24.05 -27.30 -0.29
CA HIS A 164 25.16 -28.22 0.02
C HIS A 164 26.30 -27.50 0.79
N SER A 165 26.07 -27.19 2.07
CA SER A 165 27.16 -26.97 3.01
C SER A 165 26.82 -27.61 4.35
N GLN A 166 26.89 -28.94 4.38
CA GLN A 166 27.16 -29.71 5.58
C GLN A 166 28.24 -30.74 5.23
N ALA A 167 29.45 -30.46 5.69
CA ALA A 167 30.50 -31.44 5.96
C ALA A 167 31.28 -30.95 7.18
#